data_AF-A0A167WZV9-F1
#
_entry.id   AF-A0A167WZV9-F1
#
_cell.length_a   1.000
_cell.length_b   1.000
_cell.length_c   1.000
_cell.angle_alpha   90.00
_cell.angle_beta   90.00
_cell.angle_gamma   90.00
#
_symmetry.space_group_name_H-M   'P 1'
#
loop_
_entity.id
_entity.type
_entity.pdbx_description
1 polymer ?
#
loop_
_entity_poly.entity_id
_entity_poly.type
_entity_poly.pdbx_seq_one_letter_code
_entity_poly.pdbx_strand_id
1 'polypeptide(L)'
;MIYNVRTQDGWDRAQVCSKGDHTNFGSLTRLFPQLVAGLQIRAPEGHWEYVRPAEGVITCNTADTLSFPTKIHRVVTPPKD
;
A
#
# COMPACT_ATOMS: atom_id res chain seq x y z
N MET A 1 -1.77 13.07 -11.54
CA MET A 1 -2.27 12.97 -10.16
C MET A 1 -1.41 13.88 -9.30
N ILE A 2 -1.98 14.84 -8.58
CA ILE A 2 -1.21 15.72 -7.69
C ILE A 2 -0.97 14.95 -6.38
N TYR A 3 0.29 14.76 -6.00
CA TYR A 3 0.67 14.15 -4.73
C TYR A 3 1.03 15.24 -3.73
N ASN A 4 0.18 15.42 -2.71
CA ASN A 4 0.46 16.34 -1.61
C ASN A 4 1.25 15.59 -0.54
N VAL A 5 2.57 15.73 -0.57
CA VAL A 5 3.48 15.14 0.43
C VAL A 5 3.10 15.69 1.81
N ARG A 6 2.82 14.80 2.76
CA ARG A 6 2.68 15.20 4.16
C ARG A 6 4.05 15.50 4.75
N THR A 7 4.12 16.52 5.63
CA THR A 7 5.29 16.77 6.47
C THR A 7 5.55 15.59 7.42
N GLN A 8 6.76 15.51 7.98
CA GLN A 8 7.11 14.45 8.94
C GLN A 8 6.15 14.45 10.15
N ASP A 9 5.92 15.61 10.78
CA ASP A 9 4.94 15.75 11.87
C ASP A 9 3.53 15.31 11.45
N GLY A 10 3.15 15.59 10.20
CA GLY A 10 1.88 15.15 9.64
C GLY A 10 1.79 13.62 9.54
N TRP A 11 2.88 12.97 9.13
CA TRP A 11 2.99 11.50 9.14
C TRP A 11 2.94 10.94 10.55
N ASP A 12 3.67 11.52 11.50
CA ASP A 12 3.75 11.05 12.88
C ASP A 12 2.37 11.07 13.56
N ARG A 13 1.60 12.14 13.33
CA ARG A 13 0.21 12.25 13.79
C ARG A 13 -0.73 11.28 13.08
N ALA A 14 -0.50 11.02 11.79
CA ALA A 14 -1.35 10.16 10.97
C ALA A 14 -1.00 8.66 11.07
N GLN A 15 0.05 8.28 11.81
CA GLN A 15 0.50 6.89 11.92
C GLN A 15 -0.62 5.95 12.39
N VAL A 16 -1.45 6.41 13.33
CA VAL A 16 -2.57 5.62 13.87
C VAL A 16 -3.59 5.26 12.80
N CYS A 17 -3.90 6.18 11.87
CA CYS A 17 -4.85 5.92 10.78
C CYS A 17 -4.21 5.24 9.55
N SER A 18 -2.93 5.51 9.27
CA SER A 18 -2.29 5.01 8.04
C SER A 18 -1.77 3.58 8.17
N LYS A 19 -1.48 3.13 9.40
CA LYS A 19 -0.99 1.76 9.67
C LYS A 19 -2.04 0.66 9.61
N GLY A 20 -3.31 0.98 9.34
CA GLY A 20 -4.39 -0.01 9.27
C GLY A 20 -4.11 -1.07 8.20
N ASP A 21 -3.72 -2.26 8.65
CA ASP A 21 -3.59 -3.42 7.80
C ASP A 21 -4.98 -3.91 7.38
N HIS A 22 -5.16 -4.12 6.09
CA HIS A 22 -6.44 -4.52 5.55
C HIS A 22 -6.28 -5.38 4.30
N THR A 23 -7.37 -6.07 3.99
CA THR A 23 -7.66 -6.62 2.66
C THR A 23 -8.63 -5.68 1.95
N ASN A 24 -8.68 -5.78 0.62
CA ASN A 24 -9.63 -4.99 -0.15
C ASN A 24 -10.96 -5.72 -0.26
N PHE A 25 -12.03 -5.00 -0.02
CA PHE A 25 -13.37 -5.45 -0.38
C PHE A 25 -13.61 -5.26 -1.88
N GLY A 26 -14.32 -6.20 -2.51
CA GLY A 26 -14.58 -6.18 -3.95
C GLY A 26 -13.83 -7.28 -4.69
N SER A 27 -13.65 -7.13 -6.00
CA SER A 27 -13.09 -8.17 -6.87
C SER A 27 -11.62 -7.94 -7.25
N LEU A 28 -11.33 -6.81 -7.88
CA LEU A 28 -9.99 -6.43 -8.34
C LEU A 28 -9.72 -4.96 -8.00
N THR A 29 -8.59 -4.70 -7.37
CA THR A 29 -8.09 -3.33 -7.18
C THR A 29 -6.99 -3.04 -8.18
N ARG A 30 -7.05 -1.87 -8.80
CA ARG A 30 -6.00 -1.31 -9.65
C ARG A 30 -5.44 -0.06 -8.98
N LEU A 31 -4.21 -0.15 -8.49
CA LEU A 31 -3.50 0.96 -7.90
C LEU A 31 -2.61 1.60 -8.98
N PHE A 32 -2.86 2.88 -9.25
CA PHE A 32 -2.01 3.70 -10.08
C PHE A 32 -0.88 4.23 -9.21
N PRO A 33 0.39 3.89 -9.50
CA PRO A 33 1.49 4.20 -8.62
C PRO A 33 1.71 5.71 -8.51
N GLN A 34 1.97 6.16 -7.29
CA GLN A 34 2.59 7.45 -7.02
C GLN A 34 4.11 7.25 -6.99
N LEU A 35 4.90 8.29 -7.27
CA LEU A 35 6.38 8.24 -7.28
C LEU A 35 6.98 8.11 -5.86
N VAL A 36 6.28 7.46 -4.93
CA VAL A 36 6.63 7.38 -3.51
C VAL A 36 6.32 5.96 -3.01
N ALA A 37 7.34 5.28 -2.49
CA ALA A 37 7.25 3.89 -2.03
C ALA A 37 6.71 3.79 -0.59
N GLY A 38 5.40 3.98 -0.40
CA GLY A 38 4.73 3.81 0.89
C GLY A 38 3.97 2.49 1.07
N LEU A 39 3.67 1.78 -0.03
CA LEU A 39 2.87 0.56 -0.01
C LEU A 39 3.69 -0.62 0.50
N GLN A 40 3.12 -1.35 1.47
CA GLN A 40 3.66 -2.62 1.94
C GLN A 40 2.65 -3.75 1.81
N ILE A 41 3.14 -4.94 1.48
CA ILE A 41 2.39 -6.20 1.50
C ILE A 41 2.93 -7.12 2.59
N ARG A 42 2.06 -7.92 3.20
CA ARG A 42 2.45 -8.92 4.18
C ARG A 42 2.79 -10.24 3.48
N ALA A 43 4.04 -10.67 3.64
CA ALA A 43 4.51 -11.96 3.15
C ALA A 43 3.84 -13.11 3.92
N PRO A 44 3.76 -14.33 3.35
CA PRO A 44 3.24 -15.51 4.05
C PRO A 44 3.96 -15.80 5.38
N GLU A 45 5.26 -15.48 5.46
CA GLU A 45 6.09 -15.65 6.65
C GLU A 45 5.84 -14.56 7.70
N GLY A 46 4.95 -13.60 7.40
CA GLY A 46 4.46 -12.58 8.32
C GLY A 46 5.25 -11.27 8.36
N HIS A 47 6.36 -11.17 7.62
CA HIS A 47 7.13 -9.93 7.48
C HIS A 47 6.51 -8.99 6.43
N TRP A 48 6.90 -7.72 6.46
CA TRP A 48 6.39 -6.69 5.56
C TRP A 48 7.42 -6.38 4.47
N GLU A 49 6.96 -6.34 3.23
CA GLU A 49 7.77 -6.02 2.05
C GLU A 49 7.25 -4.76 1.37
N TYR A 50 8.16 -3.87 0.96
CA TYR A 50 7.81 -2.69 0.19
C TYR A 50 7.52 -3.06 -1.27
N VAL A 51 6.42 -2.55 -1.80
CA VAL A 51 6.10 -2.67 -3.22
C VAL A 51 6.77 -1.52 -3.96
N ARG A 52 7.77 -1.85 -4.77
CA ARG A 52 8.43 -0.88 -5.65
C ARG A 52 7.51 -0.57 -6.84
N PRO A 53 7.12 0.70 -7.07
CA PRO A 53 6.42 1.06 -8.30
C PRO A 53 7.36 0.87 -9.50
N ALA A 54 6.84 0.27 -10.57
CA ALA A 54 7.54 0.12 -11.84
C ALA A 54 6.99 1.12 -12.88
N GLU A 55 7.87 1.71 -13.68
CA GLU A 55 7.49 2.69 -14.69
C GLU A 55 6.55 2.09 -15.74
N GLY A 56 5.45 2.78 -16.03
CA GLY A 56 4.44 2.35 -17.00
C GLY A 56 3.58 1.17 -16.56
N VAL A 57 3.70 0.70 -15.30
CA VAL A 57 2.97 -0.45 -14.77
C VAL A 57 1.93 -0.02 -13.74
N ILE A 58 0.81 -0.75 -13.69
CA ILE A 58 -0.18 -0.62 -12.61
C ILE A 58 -0.06 -1.81 -11.65
N THR A 59 -0.19 -1.56 -10.36
CA THR A 59 -0.23 -2.63 -9.35
C THR A 59 -1.66 -3.13 -9.23
N CYS A 60 -1.84 -4.45 -9.31
CA CYS A 60 -3.14 -5.09 -9.22
C CYS A 60 -3.20 -6.01 -7.98
N ASN A 61 -4.35 -6.06 -7.32
CA ASN A 61 -4.60 -6.96 -6.18
C ASN A 61 -5.98 -7.61 -6.28
N THR A 62 -6.05 -8.91 -5.99
CA THR A 62 -7.28 -9.68 -5.80
C THR A 62 -7.94 -9.30 -4.47
N ALA A 63 -9.25 -9.12 -4.49
CA ALA A 63 -10.03 -8.67 -3.34
C ALA A 63 -11.01 -9.74 -2.87
N ASP A 64 -11.57 -9.56 -1.66
CA ASP A 64 -12.16 -10.64 -0.85
C ASP A 64 -13.40 -11.31 -1.46
N THR A 65 -14.05 -10.69 -2.45
CA THR A 65 -15.19 -11.33 -3.14
C THR A 65 -14.77 -12.39 -4.15
N LEU A 66 -13.49 -12.41 -4.54
CA LEU A 66 -12.93 -13.45 -5.37
C LEU A 66 -12.52 -14.65 -4.51
N SER A 67 -12.77 -15.88 -4.98
CA SER A 67 -12.28 -17.11 -4.35
C SER A 67 -10.77 -17.34 -4.56
N PHE A 68 -10.01 -16.27 -4.71
CA PHE A 68 -8.56 -16.26 -4.89
C PHE A 68 -7.88 -15.75 -3.62
N PRO A 69 -6.63 -16.15 -3.34
CA PRO A 69 -5.90 -15.64 -2.19
C PRO A 69 -5.78 -14.11 -2.25
N THR A 70 -6.17 -13.44 -1.18
CA THR A 70 -6.02 -11.98 -1.00
C THR A 70 -4.79 -11.68 -0.13
N LYS A 71 -4.20 -10.50 -0.33
CA LYS A 71 -3.02 -10.08 0.43
C LYS A 71 -3.35 -8.92 1.36
N ILE A 72 -2.92 -9.06 2.61
CA ILE A 72 -2.97 -7.98 3.59
C ILE A 72 -1.91 -6.94 3.18
N HIS A 73 -2.31 -5.68 3.14
CA HIS A 73 -1.43 -4.57 2.80
C HIS A 73 -1.73 -3.34 3.65
N ARG A 74 -0.80 -2.39 3.65
CA ARG A 74 -0.89 -1.11 4.36
C ARG A 74 -0.07 -0.05 3.67
N VAL A 75 -0.29 1.22 4.03
CA VAL A 75 0.53 2.34 3.57
C VAL A 75 1.22 2.98 4.77
N VAL A 76 2.54 2.92 4.78
CA VAL A 76 3.36 3.52 5.83
C VAL A 76 4.07 4.77 5.33
N THR A 77 4.67 5.52 6.25
CA THR A 77 5.61 6.58 5.87
C THR A 77 6.69 5.97 4.97
N PRO A 78 6.95 6.56 3.81
CA PRO A 78 7.99 6.07 2.89
C PRO A 78 9.34 6.00 3.61
N PRO A 79 10.21 5.03 3.25
CA PRO A 79 11.57 5.00 3.75
C PRO A 79 12.30 6.29 3.32
N LYS A 80 13.29 6.70 4.11
CA LYS A 80 14.25 7.73 3.67
C LYS A 80 15.06 7.13 2.51
N ASP A 81 15.28 7.92 1.46
CA ASP A 81 16.17 7.55 0.34
C ASP A 81 17.58 7.19 0.84
#